data_AF-A0A9D4KM95-F1
#
_entry.id   AF-A0A9D4KM95-F1
#
_cell.length_a   1.000
_cell.length_b   1.000
_cell.length_c   1.000
_cell.angle_alpha   90.00
_cell.angle_beta   90.00
_cell.angle_gamma   90.00
#
_symmetry.space_group_name_H-M   'P 1'
#
loop_
_entity.id
_entity.type
_entity.pdbx_description
1 polymer ?
#
loop_
_entity_poly.entity_id
_entity_poly.type
_entity_poly.pdbx_seq_one_letter_code
_entity_poly.pdbx_strand_id
1 'polypeptide(L)'
;MNPFSSDSRNDDLICISTGKIVSKDIADDLLTMEKQGISWMEQFASGCFLDSSRFEKPIQRRKVKNFADCAIKMAVTTITPGSHH
;
A
#
# COMPACT_ATOMS: atom_id res chain seq x y z
N MET A 1 -8.58 -16.28 -7.31
CA MET A 1 -8.99 -14.99 -7.91
C MET A 1 -7.96 -14.65 -8.97
N ASN A 2 -8.36 -14.45 -10.23
CA ASN A 2 -7.43 -14.07 -11.29
C ASN A 2 -7.39 -12.53 -11.36
N PRO A 3 -6.23 -11.88 -11.11
CA PRO A 3 -6.13 -10.42 -11.17
C PRO A 3 -6.32 -9.85 -12.58
N PHE A 4 -6.31 -10.71 -13.61
CA PHE A 4 -6.54 -10.36 -15.01
C PHE A 4 -7.90 -10.82 -15.54
N SER A 5 -8.77 -11.40 -14.69
CA SER A 5 -10.13 -11.73 -15.12
C SER A 5 -11.03 -10.51 -15.05
N SER A 6 -11.96 -10.41 -16.00
CA SER A 6 -13.00 -9.37 -16.09
C SER A 6 -13.93 -9.29 -14.86
N ASP A 7 -13.91 -10.30 -13.99
CA ASP A 7 -14.67 -10.32 -12.72
C ASP A 7 -13.95 -9.61 -11.56
N SER A 8 -12.74 -9.09 -11.78
CA SER A 8 -12.10 -8.21 -10.81
C SER A 8 -12.88 -6.90 -10.74
N ARG A 9 -13.35 -6.52 -9.55
CA ARG A 9 -13.93 -5.19 -9.33
C ARG A 9 -12.83 -4.18 -9.65
N ASN A 10 -13.07 -3.33 -10.65
CA ASN A 10 -12.08 -2.41 -11.23
C ASN A 10 -11.37 -1.48 -10.21
N ASP A 11 -11.90 -1.36 -8.99
CA ASP A 11 -11.37 -0.46 -7.95
C ASP A 11 -10.49 -1.17 -6.89
N ASP A 12 -10.39 -2.49 -6.91
CA ASP A 12 -9.59 -3.24 -5.93
C ASP A 12 -8.10 -3.23 -6.32
N LEU A 13 -7.24 -2.70 -5.45
CA LEU A 13 -5.79 -2.87 -5.60
C LEU A 13 -5.39 -4.30 -5.27
N ILE A 14 -4.65 -4.95 -6.18
CA ILE A 14 -4.22 -6.34 -6.05
C ILE A 14 -2.70 -6.43 -5.93
N CYS A 15 -2.23 -7.20 -4.95
CA CYS A 15 -0.82 -7.55 -4.80
C CYS A 15 -0.43 -8.62 -5.84
N ILE A 16 0.34 -8.24 -6.86
CA ILE A 16 0.72 -9.13 -7.98
C ILE A 16 1.48 -10.40 -7.56
N SER A 17 2.26 -10.34 -6.47
CA SER A 17 3.04 -11.49 -6.01
C SER A 17 2.20 -12.53 -5.26
N THR A 18 1.04 -12.13 -4.72
CA THR A 18 0.18 -13.00 -3.91
C THR A 18 -1.20 -13.23 -4.52
N GLY A 19 -1.59 -12.43 -5.52
CA GLY A 19 -2.94 -12.42 -6.09
C GLY A 19 -4.03 -11.95 -5.11
N LYS A 20 -3.65 -11.36 -3.96
CA LYS A 20 -4.57 -10.95 -2.91
C LYS A 20 -4.95 -9.48 -3.01
N ILE A 21 -6.19 -9.18 -2.64
CA ILE A 21 -6.68 -7.80 -2.48
C ILE A 21 -5.92 -7.13 -1.32
N VAL A 22 -5.53 -5.89 -1.55
CA VAL A 22 -4.83 -5.04 -0.58
C VAL A 22 -5.84 -4.48 0.42
N SER A 23 -5.46 -4.40 1.69
CA SER A 23 -6.32 -3.77 2.69
C SER A 23 -6.55 -2.29 2.37
N LYS A 24 -7.72 -1.76 2.73
CA LYS A 24 -8.09 -0.35 2.49
C LYS A 24 -7.03 0.62 3.01
N ASP A 25 -6.49 0.36 4.21
CA ASP A 25 -5.46 1.20 4.83
C ASP A 25 -4.14 1.28 4.06
N ILE A 26 -3.82 0.27 3.25
CA ILE A 26 -2.67 0.32 2.34
C ILE A 26 -3.07 0.90 1.00
N ALA A 27 -4.27 0.59 0.51
CA ALA A 27 -4.77 1.18 -0.71
C ALA A 27 -4.77 2.71 -0.63
N ASP A 28 -5.36 3.27 0.44
CA ASP A 28 -5.39 4.71 0.69
C ASP A 28 -3.97 5.29 0.87
N ASP A 29 -3.07 4.55 1.53
CA ASP A 29 -1.68 4.96 1.76
C ASP A 29 -0.85 5.02 0.48
N LEU A 30 -1.06 4.06 -0.44
CA LEU A 30 -0.40 4.01 -1.75
C LEU A 30 -0.96 5.08 -2.69
N LEU A 31 -2.28 5.26 -2.73
CA LEU A 31 -2.95 6.26 -3.58
C LEU A 31 -2.61 7.69 -3.17
N THR A 32 -2.27 7.92 -1.90
CA THR A 32 -1.92 9.26 -1.39
C THR A 32 -0.41 9.53 -1.35
N MET A 33 0.43 8.53 -1.63
CA MET A 33 1.89 8.66 -1.44
C MET A 33 2.53 9.72 -2.33
N GLU A 34 2.10 9.80 -3.58
CA GLU A 34 2.66 10.75 -4.55
C GLU A 34 2.36 12.19 -4.15
N LYS A 35 1.09 12.48 -3.83
CA LYS A 35 0.65 13.80 -3.35
C LYS A 35 1.39 14.22 -2.09
N GLN A 36 1.59 13.31 -1.15
CA GLN A 36 2.37 13.57 0.07
C GLN A 36 3.83 13.86 -0.25
N GLY A 37 4.45 13.09 -1.15
CA GLY A 37 5.83 13.30 -1.57
C GLY A 37 6.06 14.67 -2.20
N ILE A 38 5.15 15.10 -3.09
CA ILE A 38 5.15 16.44 -3.68
C ILE A 38 5.07 17.51 -2.59
N SER A 39 4.10 17.38 -1.67
CA SER A 39 3.94 18.36 -0.59
C SER A 39 5.20 18.47 0.30
N TRP A 40 5.85 17.35 0.62
CA TRP A 40 7.08 17.37 1.42
C TRP A 40 8.27 17.99 0.68
N MET A 41 8.36 17.76 -0.63
CA MET A 41 9.36 18.41 -1.48
C MET A 41 9.16 19.93 -1.46
N GLU A 42 7.93 20.41 -1.67
CA GLU A 42 7.61 21.84 -1.67
C GLU A 42 7.91 22.49 -0.31
N GLN A 43 7.52 21.84 0.79
CA GLN A 43 7.82 22.30 2.14
C GLN A 43 9.32 22.35 2.42
N PHE A 44 10.08 21.36 1.95
CA PHE A 44 11.53 21.37 2.08
C PHE A 44 12.17 22.52 1.31
N ALA A 45 11.80 22.70 0.04
CA ALA A 45 12.33 23.77 -0.79
C ALA A 45 12.03 25.14 -0.18
N SER A 46 10.77 25.38 0.22
CA SER A 46 10.36 26.60 0.93
C SER A 46 11.18 26.82 2.21
N GLY A 47 11.37 25.78 3.01
CA GLY A 47 12.17 25.86 4.24
C GLY A 47 13.63 26.21 3.99
N CYS A 48 14.25 25.70 2.92
CA CYS A 48 15.63 26.01 2.55
C CYS A 48 15.82 27.48 2.13
N PHE A 49 14.80 28.12 1.57
CA PHE A 49 14.85 29.55 1.24
C PHE A 49 14.74 30.44 2.50
N LEU A 50 14.10 29.95 3.56
CA LEU A 50 13.89 30.69 4.81
C LEU A 50 15.01 30.50 5.83
N ASP A 51 15.61 29.32 5.87
CA ASP A 51 16.66 28.93 6.82
C ASP A 51 17.72 28.09 6.11
N SER A 52 18.94 28.62 5.96
CA SER A 52 20.04 27.90 5.32
C SER A 52 20.46 26.63 6.08
N SER A 53 20.24 26.57 7.40
CA SER A 53 20.48 25.36 8.20
C SER A 53 19.46 24.25 7.94
N ARG A 54 18.35 24.56 7.24
CA ARG A 54 17.35 23.56 6.84
C ARG A 54 17.91 22.58 5.83
N PHE A 55 18.82 23.01 4.96
CA PHE A 55 19.38 22.16 3.90
C PHE A 55 20.10 20.92 4.45
N GLU A 56 20.78 21.07 5.60
CA GLU A 56 21.49 19.98 6.25
C GLU A 56 20.55 18.99 6.96
N LYS A 57 19.30 19.37 7.21
CA LYS A 57 18.32 18.55 7.91
C LYS A 57 17.61 17.61 6.91
N PRO A 58 17.32 16.35 7.29
CA PRO A 58 16.59 15.43 6.42
C PRO A 58 15.20 15.97 6.00
N ILE A 59 14.75 15.61 4.80
CA ILE A 59 13.34 15.73 4.41
C ILE A 59 12.53 14.76 5.27
N GLN A 60 11.26 15.09 5.52
CA GLN A 60 10.34 14.20 6.22
C GLN A 60 10.29 12.84 5.52
N ARG A 61 10.36 11.76 6.31
CA ARG A 61 10.28 10.38 5.84
C ARG A 61 9.14 9.68 6.56
N ARG A 62 8.44 8.78 5.85
CA ARG A 62 7.53 7.81 6.46
C ARG A 62 7.94 6.40 6.12
N LYS A 63 7.57 5.46 6.98
CA LYS A 63 7.63 4.04 6.66
C LYS A 63 6.56 3.76 5.61
N VAL A 64 6.98 3.28 4.44
CA VAL A 64 6.06 2.80 3.41
C VAL A 64 5.41 1.52 3.93
N LYS A 65 4.07 1.46 3.94
CA LYS A 65 3.37 0.23 4.28
C LYS A 65 3.62 -0.79 3.17
N ASN A 66 4.13 -1.96 3.52
CA ASN A 66 4.46 -2.98 2.53
C ASN A 66 3.26 -3.93 2.33
N PHE A 67 3.19 -4.59 1.17
CA PHE A 67 2.12 -5.53 0.86
C PHE A 67 2.16 -6.82 1.71
N ALA A 68 3.31 -7.18 2.28
CA ALA A 68 3.48 -8.37 3.11
C ALA A 68 2.82 -8.22 4.49
N ASP A 69 2.76 -7.00 5.02
CA ASP A 69 2.13 -6.65 6.30
C ASP A 69 0.60 -6.79 6.23
N CYS A 70 0.01 -6.82 5.03
CA CYS A 70 -1.45 -6.79 4.80
C CYS A 70 -1.99 -7.95 3.98
N ALA A 71 -1.22 -9.01 3.76
CA ALA A 71 -1.78 -10.24 3.24
C ALA A 71 -2.74 -10.81 4.29
N ILE A 72 -4.04 -10.48 4.20
CA ILE A 72 -5.08 -11.13 4.99
C ILE A 72 -4.87 -12.64 4.77
N LYS A 73 -4.56 -13.36 5.85
CA LYS A 73 -4.50 -14.82 5.82
C LYS A 73 -5.89 -15.27 5.42
N MET A 74 -6.04 -15.74 4.18
CA MET A 74 -7.25 -16.45 3.81
C MET A 74 -7.34 -17.65 4.73
N ALA A 75 -8.42 -17.75 5.51
CA ALA A 75 -8.70 -18.96 6.25
C ALA A 75 -8.78 -20.09 5.21
N VAL A 76 -7.91 -21.08 5.35
CA VAL A 76 -8.01 -22.32 4.58
C VAL A 76 -9.24 -23.04 5.12
N THR A 77 -10.35 -22.97 4.40
CA THR A 77 -11.48 -23.87 4.67
C THR A 77 -11.01 -25.26 4.27
N THR A 78 -10.51 -26.03 5.24
CA THR A 78 -10.25 -27.45 5.06
C THR A 78 -11.59 -28.11 4.76
N ILE A 79 -11.82 -28.46 3.49
CA ILE A 79 -12.95 -29.29 3.11
C ILE A 79 -12.63 -30.68 3.64
N THR A 80 -13.20 -31.04 4.79
CA THR A 80 -13.15 -32.41 5.30
C THR A 80 -13.87 -33.30 4.28
N PRO A 81 -13.23 -34.32 3.69
CA PRO A 81 -13.92 -35.23 2.79
C PRO A 81 -14.98 -35.99 3.59
N GLY A 82 -16.23 -35.89 3.15
CA GLY A 82 -17.36 -36.56 3.79
C GLY A 82 -17.16 -38.07 3.86
N SER A 83 -17.37 -38.60 5.05
CA SER A 83 -17.59 -40.02 5.32
C SER A 83 -18.83 -40.51 4.59
N HIS A 84 -18.65 -41.32 3.54
CA HIS A 84 -19.71 -42.17 3.00
C HIS A 84 -19.83 -43.43 3.85
N HIS A 85 -20.98 -43.61 4.50
CA HIS A 85 -21.50 -44.90 4.93
C HIS A 85 -22.79 -45.18 4.18
#